data_AF-A0A534TDG5-F1
#
_entry.id   AF-A0A534TDG5-F1
#
_cell.length_a   1.000
_cell.length_b   1.000
_cell.length_c   1.000
_cell.angle_alpha   90.00
_cell.angle_beta   90.00
_cell.angle_gamma   90.00
#
_symmetry.space_group_name_H-M   'P 1'
#
loop_
_entity.id
_entity.type
_entity.pdbx_description
1 polymer ?
#
loop_
_entity_poly.entity_id
_entity_poly.type
_entity_poly.pdbx_seq_one_letter_code
_entity_poly.pdbx_strand_id
1 'polypeptide(L)'
;MLVALRDWVVNGHRPPHSRYATLRGRTLVPAHGVRFPSIPGVTFVGGFNSRQVLDRGRDFDAQDDSGVMDEPPAVRYTYRELLPQVDADGNEVDGVRSTQLRVPLGTYSGWNTRRVNFGNPDLCDLSGQYIPFAVHKADRKGDPRRSVEERYGSKKGYMARVMAAVEDQVEEGLLLPDDAATIITQEMARNIGLP
;
A
#
# COMPACT_ATOMS: atom_id res chain seq x y z
N MET A 1 -17.68 -0.74 4.23
CA MET A 1 -17.55 0.26 5.34
C MET A 1 -18.90 0.81 5.82
N LEU A 2 -19.84 1.20 4.93
CA LEU A 2 -21.14 1.74 5.36
C LEU A 2 -21.96 0.76 6.21
N VAL A 3 -21.90 -0.54 5.89
CA VAL A 3 -22.55 -1.61 6.67
C VAL A 3 -22.04 -1.66 8.11
N ALA A 4 -20.71 -1.65 8.31
CA ALA A 4 -20.11 -1.67 9.65
C ALA A 4 -20.44 -0.39 10.45
N LEU A 5 -20.47 0.78 9.79
CA LEU A 5 -20.91 2.02 10.44
C LEU A 5 -22.37 1.93 10.89
N ARG A 6 -23.26 1.46 10.02
CA ARG A 6 -24.68 1.25 10.36
C ARG A 6 -24.81 0.27 11.53
N ASP A 7 -24.13 -0.86 11.47
CA ASP A 7 -24.22 -1.89 12.50
C ASP A 7 -23.73 -1.37 13.86
N TRP A 8 -22.71 -0.52 13.86
CA TRP A 8 -22.25 0.14 15.06
C TRP A 8 -23.29 1.11 15.64
N VAL A 9 -23.87 1.97 14.80
CA VAL A 9 -24.86 2.96 15.24
C VAL A 9 -26.16 2.31 15.70
N VAL A 10 -26.63 1.28 14.99
CA VAL A 10 -27.94 0.66 15.22
C VAL A 10 -27.87 -0.44 16.28
N ASN A 11 -26.85 -1.30 16.22
CA ASN A 11 -26.76 -2.52 17.04
C ASN A 11 -25.62 -2.46 18.07
N GLY A 12 -24.82 -1.39 18.10
CA GLY A 12 -23.70 -1.24 19.03
C GLY A 12 -22.47 -2.12 18.70
N HIS A 13 -22.49 -2.85 17.58
CA HIS A 13 -21.37 -3.69 17.15
C HIS A 13 -20.22 -2.85 16.62
N ARG A 14 -19.08 -2.86 17.31
CA ARG A 14 -17.93 -2.03 16.94
C ARG A 14 -17.36 -2.45 15.58
N PRO A 15 -16.94 -1.49 14.74
CA PRO A 15 -16.25 -1.81 13.49
C PRO A 15 -14.89 -2.46 13.77
N PRO A 16 -14.30 -3.12 12.75
CA PRO A 16 -12.94 -3.66 12.85
C PRO A 16 -11.93 -2.59 13.30
N HIS A 17 -10.95 -3.00 14.10
CA HIS A 17 -9.88 -2.10 14.54
C HIS A 17 -9.11 -1.53 13.35
N SER A 18 -8.70 -0.26 13.48
CA SER A 18 -7.85 0.37 12.48
C SER A 18 -6.52 -0.37 12.31
N ARG A 19 -6.08 -0.51 11.06
CA ARG A 19 -4.84 -1.24 10.69
C ARG A 19 -3.76 -0.36 10.06
N TYR A 20 -3.92 0.96 10.09
CA TYR A 20 -2.89 1.87 9.54
C TYR A 20 -1.60 1.76 10.36
N ALA A 21 -0.47 2.06 9.71
CA ALA A 21 0.84 2.01 10.35
C ALA A 21 0.92 2.99 11.52
N THR A 22 1.49 2.56 12.65
CA THR A 22 1.60 3.40 13.86
C THR A 22 3.00 3.39 14.43
N LEU A 23 3.37 4.47 15.15
CA LEU A 23 4.64 4.53 15.88
C LEU A 23 4.77 3.40 16.91
N ARG A 24 3.67 3.06 17.59
CA ARG A 24 3.63 1.96 18.56
C ARG A 24 3.84 0.60 17.88
N GLY A 25 3.29 0.42 16.68
CA GLY A 25 3.43 -0.80 15.87
C GLY A 25 4.85 -1.03 15.35
N ARG A 26 5.71 0.00 15.35
CA ARG A 26 7.13 -0.07 14.93
C ARG A 26 7.34 -0.57 13.49
N THR A 27 6.34 -0.37 12.66
CA THR A 27 6.32 -0.69 11.23
C THR A 27 6.55 0.55 10.36
N LEU A 28 6.70 1.72 10.99
CA LEU A 28 7.10 2.96 10.34
C LEU A 28 8.62 3.16 10.46
N VAL A 29 9.28 3.49 9.35
CA VAL A 29 10.73 3.68 9.27
C VAL A 29 11.08 4.98 8.53
N PRO A 30 12.26 5.59 8.76
CA PRO A 30 12.74 6.66 7.89
C PRO A 30 12.84 6.16 6.45
N ALA A 31 12.75 7.06 5.46
CA ALA A 31 12.72 6.66 4.04
C ALA A 31 13.89 5.76 3.62
N HIS A 32 15.12 6.06 4.06
CA HIS A 32 16.30 5.23 3.79
C HIS A 32 16.29 3.85 4.49
N GLY A 33 15.36 3.64 5.43
CA GLY A 33 15.17 2.39 6.16
C GLY A 33 14.06 1.49 5.58
N VAL A 34 13.34 1.94 4.55
CA VAL A 34 12.38 1.08 3.84
C VAL A 34 13.15 -0.02 3.12
N ARG A 35 12.83 -1.28 3.39
CA ARG A 35 13.53 -2.45 2.85
C ARG A 35 12.90 -2.90 1.54
N PHE A 36 12.74 -1.96 0.61
CA PHE A 36 12.21 -2.27 -0.72
C PHE A 36 13.18 -3.20 -1.47
N PRO A 37 12.71 -4.32 -2.04
CA PRO A 37 13.60 -5.28 -2.69
C PRO A 37 14.26 -4.69 -3.94
N SER A 38 15.48 -5.13 -4.23
CA SER A 38 16.19 -4.78 -5.45
C SER A 38 15.59 -5.52 -6.66
N ILE A 39 14.49 -4.99 -7.20
CA ILE A 39 13.80 -5.56 -8.37
C ILE A 39 14.49 -5.06 -9.66
N PRO A 40 14.90 -5.95 -10.59
CA PRO A 40 15.53 -5.55 -11.84
C PRO A 40 14.69 -4.55 -12.64
N GLY A 41 15.31 -3.45 -13.06
CA GLY A 41 14.64 -2.40 -13.87
C GLY A 41 13.70 -1.48 -13.08
N VAL A 42 13.66 -1.59 -11.76
CA VAL A 42 12.82 -0.76 -10.89
C VAL A 42 13.69 0.12 -10.00
N THR A 43 13.43 1.41 -10.00
CA THR A 43 14.09 2.38 -9.11
C THR A 43 13.16 2.72 -7.96
N PHE A 44 13.56 2.36 -6.73
CA PHE A 44 12.90 2.85 -5.53
C PHE A 44 13.58 4.13 -5.05
N VAL A 45 12.88 5.25 -5.16
CA VAL A 45 13.43 6.57 -4.81
C VAL A 45 13.27 6.87 -3.31
N GLY A 46 12.30 6.25 -2.64
CA GLY A 46 11.96 6.58 -1.26
C GLY A 46 11.53 8.06 -1.11
N GLY A 47 11.00 8.66 -2.18
CA GLY A 47 10.53 10.04 -2.16
C GLY A 47 9.29 10.19 -1.29
N PHE A 48 9.19 11.32 -0.59
CA PHE A 48 8.05 11.68 0.23
C PHE A 48 7.88 13.19 0.25
N ASN A 49 6.64 13.64 0.44
CA ASN A 49 6.35 15.05 0.59
C ASN A 49 6.66 15.49 2.02
N SER A 50 7.66 16.35 2.18
CA SER A 50 7.96 16.94 3.49
C SER A 50 6.82 17.85 3.95
N ARG A 51 6.61 17.94 5.26
CA ARG A 51 5.68 18.87 5.89
C ARG A 51 6.46 19.83 6.78
N GLN A 52 6.11 21.11 6.69
CA GLN A 52 6.75 22.16 7.46
C GLN A 52 5.73 22.87 8.33
N VAL A 53 6.14 23.25 9.54
CA VAL A 53 5.44 24.22 10.36
C VAL A 53 5.83 25.59 9.83
N LEU A 54 4.86 26.27 9.25
CA LEU A 54 5.04 27.59 8.64
C LEU A 54 4.51 28.66 9.58
N ASP A 55 5.34 29.65 9.87
CA ASP A 55 4.94 30.89 10.50
C ASP A 55 4.57 31.90 9.41
N ARG A 56 3.32 32.33 9.45
CA ARG A 56 2.67 33.19 8.46
C ARG A 56 2.54 34.64 8.92
N GLY A 57 3.28 35.01 9.97
CA GLY A 57 3.22 36.34 10.55
C GLY A 57 2.20 36.44 11.68
N ARG A 58 2.35 37.49 12.49
CA ARG A 58 1.52 37.73 13.68
C ARG A 58 0.08 38.17 13.38
N ASP A 59 -0.16 38.68 12.17
CA ASP A 59 -1.44 39.25 11.76
C ASP A 59 -2.30 38.20 11.01
N PHE A 60 -1.81 36.95 10.92
CA PHE A 60 -2.53 35.79 10.39
C PHE A 60 -3.02 34.88 11.53
N ASP A 61 -4.31 34.56 11.51
CA ASP A 61 -4.94 33.59 12.40
C ASP A 61 -5.08 32.23 11.72
N ALA A 62 -4.33 31.23 12.20
CA ALA A 62 -4.33 29.88 11.65
C ALA A 62 -5.54 29.02 12.07
N GLN A 63 -6.28 29.39 13.12
CA GLN A 63 -7.48 28.63 13.53
C GLN A 63 -8.65 28.93 12.60
N ASP A 64 -8.81 30.21 12.26
CA ASP A 64 -9.90 30.69 11.43
C ASP A 64 -9.50 30.92 9.95
N ASP A 65 -8.24 30.64 9.60
CA ASP A 65 -7.65 30.87 8.27
C ASP A 65 -7.91 32.30 7.75
N SER A 66 -7.63 33.30 8.61
CA SER A 66 -8.00 34.71 8.38
C SER A 66 -6.87 35.69 8.70
N GLY A 67 -7.05 36.96 8.36
CA GLY A 67 -6.06 38.01 8.59
C GLY A 67 -5.13 38.24 7.41
N VAL A 68 -3.91 38.75 7.67
CA VAL A 68 -2.91 39.08 6.65
C VAL A 68 -1.70 38.17 6.81
N MET A 69 -1.38 37.42 5.75
CA MET A 69 -0.26 36.49 5.71
C MET A 69 1.02 37.15 5.18
N ASP A 70 2.14 36.85 5.83
CA ASP A 70 3.48 37.13 5.32
C ASP A 70 3.88 36.11 4.24
N GLU A 71 4.38 36.59 3.08
CA GLU A 71 4.83 35.75 1.96
C GLU A 71 6.26 36.16 1.50
N PRO A 72 7.24 35.22 1.47
CA PRO A 72 7.11 33.82 1.84
C PRO A 72 7.04 33.59 3.36
N PRO A 73 6.26 32.61 3.83
CA PRO A 73 6.20 32.31 5.25
C PRO A 73 7.53 31.77 5.76
N ALA A 74 7.84 32.05 7.03
CA ALA A 74 9.05 31.53 7.65
C ALA A 74 8.88 30.06 8.05
N VAL A 75 9.79 29.20 7.62
CA VAL A 75 9.83 27.79 8.05
C VAL A 75 10.35 27.73 9.49
N ARG A 76 9.53 27.23 10.43
CA ARG A 76 9.93 27.06 11.84
C ARG A 76 10.48 25.67 12.11
N TYR A 77 9.81 24.64 11.60
CA TYR A 77 10.20 23.25 11.78
C TYR A 77 9.87 22.44 10.52
N THR A 78 10.62 21.39 10.27
CA THR A 78 10.28 20.35 9.29
C THR A 78 9.93 19.09 10.07
N TYR A 79 8.76 18.52 9.80
CA TYR A 79 8.37 17.25 10.40
C TYR A 79 9.32 16.15 9.95
N ARG A 80 9.52 15.15 10.81
CA ARG A 80 10.21 13.92 10.40
C ARG A 80 9.18 12.95 9.85
N GLU A 81 9.23 12.70 8.55
CA GLU A 81 8.37 11.73 7.92
C GLU A 81 8.91 10.31 8.12
N LEU A 82 7.98 9.39 8.36
CA LEU A 82 8.24 7.95 8.38
C LEU A 82 7.32 7.29 7.36
N LEU A 83 7.84 6.28 6.69
CA LEU A 83 7.15 5.50 5.68
C LEU A 83 6.79 4.11 6.21
N PRO A 84 5.67 3.51 5.78
CA PRO A 84 5.37 2.12 6.05
C PRO A 84 6.48 1.20 5.55
N GLN A 85 6.83 0.21 6.36
CA GLN A 85 7.74 -0.86 5.95
C GLN A 85 7.03 -1.82 4.99
N VAL A 86 7.83 -2.48 4.15
CA VAL A 86 7.39 -3.49 3.20
C VAL A 86 7.91 -4.89 3.57
N ASP A 87 7.22 -5.91 3.07
CA ASP A 87 7.69 -7.30 3.13
C ASP A 87 8.78 -7.56 2.07
N ALA A 88 9.23 -8.82 1.97
CA ALA A 88 10.27 -9.23 1.02
C ALA A 88 9.85 -9.03 -0.45
N ASP A 89 8.57 -8.82 -0.71
CA ASP A 89 8.01 -8.58 -2.04
C ASP A 89 7.80 -7.10 -2.32
N GLY A 90 8.16 -6.21 -1.40
CA GLY A 90 7.95 -4.78 -1.57
C GLY A 90 6.50 -4.34 -1.37
N ASN A 91 5.65 -5.18 -0.76
CA ASN A 91 4.27 -4.85 -0.41
C ASN A 91 4.19 -4.39 1.05
N GLU A 92 3.36 -3.40 1.37
CA GLU A 92 3.23 -2.87 2.73
C GLU A 92 2.74 -3.96 3.72
N VAL A 93 3.34 -3.98 4.91
CA VAL A 93 3.00 -4.97 5.95
C VAL A 93 1.75 -4.61 6.75
N ASP A 94 1.43 -3.32 6.79
CA ASP A 94 0.27 -2.77 7.49
C ASP A 94 -0.87 -2.41 6.54
N GLY A 95 -1.94 -1.89 7.10
CA GLY A 95 -3.10 -1.41 6.39
C GLY A 95 -4.16 -2.48 6.20
N VAL A 96 -5.24 -2.08 5.54
CA VAL A 96 -6.27 -3.02 5.10
C VAL A 96 -5.80 -3.64 3.79
N ARG A 97 -5.05 -4.74 3.90
CA ARG A 97 -4.50 -5.46 2.75
C ARG A 97 -5.62 -6.14 1.96
N SER A 98 -5.77 -5.78 0.69
CA SER A 98 -6.70 -6.43 -0.25
C SER A 98 -6.36 -7.91 -0.43
N THR A 99 -7.29 -8.70 -0.99
CA THR A 99 -7.04 -10.12 -1.29
C THR A 99 -5.81 -10.29 -2.17
N GLN A 100 -5.62 -9.43 -3.17
CA GLN A 100 -4.44 -9.46 -4.03
C GLN A 100 -3.15 -9.10 -3.28
N LEU A 101 -3.20 -8.26 -2.24
CA LEU A 101 -2.02 -7.95 -1.44
C LEU A 101 -1.70 -9.05 -0.41
N ARG A 102 -2.70 -9.84 0.00
CA ARG A 102 -2.55 -11.04 0.84
C ARG A 102 -2.06 -12.24 0.03
N VAL A 103 -2.46 -12.34 -1.24
CA VAL A 103 -2.09 -13.40 -2.18
C VAL A 103 -1.45 -12.78 -3.44
N PRO A 104 -0.25 -12.19 -3.31
CA PRO A 104 0.32 -11.36 -4.38
C PRO A 104 0.75 -12.17 -5.59
N LEU A 105 0.53 -11.57 -6.76
CA LEU A 105 1.12 -11.95 -8.04
C LEU A 105 2.19 -10.95 -8.52
N GLY A 106 2.46 -9.94 -7.69
CA GLY A 106 3.45 -8.90 -7.94
C GLY A 106 3.66 -8.00 -6.73
N THR A 107 4.51 -7.00 -6.90
CA THR A 107 4.60 -5.85 -5.99
C THR A 107 3.54 -4.84 -6.38
N TYR A 108 2.72 -4.43 -5.42
CA TYR A 108 1.79 -3.32 -5.52
C TYR A 108 2.38 -2.17 -4.71
N SER A 109 2.87 -1.13 -5.39
CA SER A 109 3.53 -0.01 -4.72
C SER A 109 2.82 1.29 -5.07
N GLY A 110 2.54 2.10 -4.05
CA GLY A 110 2.04 3.47 -4.23
C GLY A 110 3.08 4.43 -4.82
N TRP A 111 4.35 4.01 -4.88
CA TRP A 111 5.42 4.76 -5.53
C TRP A 111 5.57 4.35 -6.98
N ASN A 112 5.62 5.33 -7.88
CA ASN A 112 6.07 5.18 -9.25
C ASN A 112 6.86 6.43 -9.66
N THR A 113 7.84 6.27 -10.55
CA THR A 113 8.63 7.40 -11.06
C THR A 113 8.11 7.86 -12.41
N ARG A 114 8.25 9.14 -12.72
CA ARG A 114 7.96 9.67 -14.04
C ARG A 114 8.87 9.03 -15.10
N ARG A 115 8.43 9.05 -16.36
CA ARG A 115 9.20 8.54 -17.50
C ARG A 115 10.50 9.35 -17.68
N VAL A 116 11.55 8.72 -18.22
CA VAL A 116 12.91 9.31 -18.37
C VAL A 116 12.89 10.74 -18.94
N ASN A 117 12.09 10.99 -19.98
CA ASN A 117 12.04 12.30 -20.65
C ASN A 117 11.00 13.27 -20.05
N PHE A 118 10.42 12.94 -18.89
CA PHE A 118 9.33 13.68 -18.25
C PHE A 118 9.58 13.89 -16.74
N GLY A 119 10.84 14.07 -16.34
CA GLY A 119 11.22 14.36 -14.95
C GLY A 119 11.54 13.13 -14.11
N ASN A 120 12.05 12.05 -14.71
CA ASN A 120 12.67 10.98 -13.92
C ASN A 120 13.90 11.53 -13.17
N PRO A 121 14.16 11.14 -11.90
CA PRO A 121 13.47 10.11 -11.11
C PRO A 121 12.34 10.63 -10.19
N ASP A 122 11.77 11.81 -10.45
CA ASP A 122 10.70 12.35 -9.60
C ASP A 122 9.49 11.42 -9.55
N LEU A 123 8.76 11.47 -8.43
CA LEU A 123 7.54 10.71 -8.28
C LEU A 123 6.48 11.16 -9.27
N CYS A 124 5.78 10.18 -9.83
CA CYS A 124 4.58 10.40 -10.61
C CYS A 124 3.39 10.35 -9.64
N ASP A 125 3.05 11.51 -9.07
CA ASP A 125 1.99 11.63 -8.08
C ASP A 125 0.70 10.94 -8.53
N LEU A 126 0.01 10.29 -7.58
CA LEU A 126 -1.25 9.55 -7.77
C LEU A 126 -1.16 8.33 -8.70
N SER A 127 0.01 8.02 -9.26
CA SER A 127 0.25 6.83 -10.07
C SER A 127 1.04 5.80 -9.27
N GLY A 128 0.39 4.69 -8.93
CA GLY A 128 1.09 3.52 -8.40
C GLY A 128 1.83 2.73 -9.47
N GLN A 129 2.44 1.63 -9.05
CA GLN A 129 3.05 0.64 -9.93
C GLN A 129 2.62 -0.78 -9.53
N TYR A 130 2.40 -1.61 -10.54
CA TYR A 130 2.28 -3.05 -10.39
C TYR A 130 3.47 -3.71 -11.11
N ILE A 131 4.29 -4.42 -10.35
CA ILE A 131 5.47 -5.11 -10.89
C ILE A 131 5.25 -6.61 -10.73
N PRO A 132 4.88 -7.33 -11.81
CA PRO A 132 4.54 -8.75 -11.70
C PRO A 132 5.74 -9.57 -11.20
N PHE A 133 5.44 -10.67 -10.51
CA PHE A 133 6.43 -11.71 -10.28
C PHE A 133 6.70 -12.46 -11.58
N ALA A 134 7.90 -13.01 -11.70
CA ALA A 134 8.16 -14.05 -12.69
C ALA A 134 7.17 -15.21 -12.50
N VAL A 135 6.65 -15.77 -13.60
CA VAL A 135 5.75 -16.93 -13.52
C VAL A 135 6.54 -18.14 -13.04
N HIS A 136 7.63 -18.47 -13.73
CA HIS A 136 8.50 -19.59 -13.39
C HIS A 136 9.79 -19.13 -12.72
N LYS A 137 10.39 -20.03 -11.93
CA LYS A 137 11.65 -19.73 -11.24
C LYS A 137 12.78 -19.29 -12.19
N ALA A 138 12.85 -19.93 -13.36
CA ALA A 138 13.87 -19.65 -14.38
C ALA A 138 13.80 -18.21 -14.93
N ASP A 139 12.62 -17.57 -14.86
CA ASP A 139 12.38 -16.24 -15.46
C ASP A 139 12.75 -15.08 -14.53
N ARG A 140 13.18 -15.35 -13.30
CA ARG A 140 13.45 -14.31 -12.29
C ARG A 140 14.57 -13.36 -12.67
N LYS A 141 15.52 -13.75 -13.53
CA LYS A 141 16.60 -12.86 -14.05
C LYS A 141 17.26 -11.97 -12.98
N GLY A 142 17.51 -12.51 -11.79
CA GLY A 142 18.11 -11.78 -10.66
C GLY A 142 17.13 -11.14 -9.68
N ASP A 143 15.82 -11.23 -9.93
CA ASP A 143 14.78 -10.78 -9.01
C ASP A 143 14.77 -11.61 -7.71
N PRO A 144 14.94 -10.98 -6.52
CA PRO A 144 14.97 -11.68 -5.25
C PRO A 144 13.60 -12.23 -4.82
N ARG A 145 12.50 -11.74 -5.39
CA ARG A 145 11.13 -12.16 -5.05
C ARG A 145 10.85 -13.55 -5.63
N ARG A 146 10.13 -14.40 -4.88
CA ARG A 146 9.74 -15.75 -5.36
C ARG A 146 8.81 -15.65 -6.56
N SER A 147 8.97 -16.57 -7.52
CA SER A 147 8.06 -16.68 -8.68
C SER A 147 6.65 -17.14 -8.26
N VAL A 148 5.69 -17.02 -9.17
CA VAL A 148 4.32 -17.53 -8.96
C VAL A 148 4.34 -19.04 -8.74
N GLU A 149 5.10 -19.77 -9.55
CA GLU A 149 5.34 -21.21 -9.42
C GLU A 149 5.92 -21.57 -8.05
N GLU A 150 6.96 -20.87 -7.61
CA GLU A 150 7.58 -21.15 -6.31
C GLU A 150 6.62 -20.89 -5.15
N ARG A 151 5.67 -19.95 -5.29
CA ARG A 151 4.70 -19.60 -4.23
C ARG A 151 3.54 -20.58 -4.14
N TYR A 152 2.95 -20.90 -5.28
CA TYR A 152 1.63 -21.53 -5.35
C TYR A 152 1.66 -22.92 -5.99
N GLY A 153 2.70 -23.23 -6.78
CA GLY A 153 2.87 -24.50 -7.49
C GLY A 153 1.89 -24.75 -8.65
N SER A 154 0.65 -24.28 -8.53
CA SER A 154 -0.42 -24.43 -9.54
C SER A 154 -1.50 -23.36 -9.35
N LYS A 155 -2.41 -23.24 -10.32
CA LYS A 155 -3.65 -22.46 -10.22
C LYS A 155 -4.51 -22.94 -9.07
N LYS A 156 -4.58 -24.26 -8.82
CA LYS A 156 -5.29 -24.82 -7.67
C LYS A 156 -4.68 -24.36 -6.34
N GLY A 157 -3.35 -24.38 -6.23
CA GLY A 157 -2.64 -23.90 -5.04
C GLY A 157 -2.82 -22.40 -4.81
N TYR A 158 -2.84 -21.61 -5.89
CA TYR A 158 -3.18 -20.18 -5.83
C TYR A 158 -4.59 -19.95 -5.31
N MET A 159 -5.59 -20.64 -5.90
CA MET A 159 -6.98 -20.48 -5.48
C MET A 159 -7.21 -20.92 -4.03
N ALA A 160 -6.51 -21.95 -3.54
CA ALA A 160 -6.58 -22.33 -2.12
C ALA A 160 -6.13 -21.19 -1.19
N ARG A 161 -5.09 -20.42 -1.58
CA ARG A 161 -4.65 -19.23 -0.83
C ARG A 161 -5.64 -18.08 -0.95
N VAL A 162 -6.24 -17.87 -2.12
CA VAL A 162 -7.28 -16.86 -2.34
C VAL A 162 -8.49 -17.13 -1.46
N MET A 163 -9.00 -18.36 -1.43
CA MET A 163 -10.15 -18.74 -0.61
C MET A 163 -9.89 -18.46 0.87
N ALA A 164 -8.75 -18.91 1.40
CA ALA A 164 -8.38 -18.65 2.79
C ALA A 164 -8.28 -17.15 3.09
N ALA A 165 -7.64 -16.37 2.21
CA ALA A 165 -7.53 -14.92 2.41
C ALA A 165 -8.88 -14.20 2.37
N VAL A 166 -9.80 -14.63 1.51
CA VAL A 166 -11.15 -14.08 1.41
C VAL A 166 -11.98 -14.44 2.65
N GLU A 167 -11.92 -15.69 3.10
CA GLU A 167 -12.58 -16.17 4.33
C GLU A 167 -12.09 -15.36 5.54
N ASP A 168 -10.78 -15.20 5.71
CA ASP A 168 -10.19 -14.37 6.78
C ASP A 168 -10.73 -12.92 6.71
N GLN A 169 -10.82 -12.32 5.52
CA GLN A 169 -11.28 -10.94 5.38
C GLN A 169 -12.77 -10.76 5.70
N VAL A 170 -13.60 -11.78 5.44
CA VAL A 170 -15.01 -11.79 5.82
C VAL A 170 -15.14 -11.92 7.35
N GLU A 171 -14.39 -12.84 7.96
CA GLU A 171 -14.37 -13.00 9.42
C GLU A 171 -13.88 -11.74 10.13
N GLU A 172 -12.87 -11.07 9.57
CA GLU A 172 -12.36 -9.80 10.08
C GLU A 172 -13.33 -8.61 9.88
N GLY A 173 -14.47 -8.82 9.20
CA GLY A 173 -15.44 -7.76 8.89
C GLY A 173 -14.93 -6.72 7.89
N LEU A 174 -13.88 -7.05 7.13
CA LEU A 174 -13.26 -6.17 6.12
C LEU A 174 -13.84 -6.39 4.72
N LEU A 175 -14.49 -7.52 4.49
CA LEU A 175 -15.09 -7.90 3.22
C LEU A 175 -16.51 -8.40 3.43
N LEU A 176 -17.45 -7.99 2.57
CA LEU A 176 -18.82 -8.50 2.61
C LEU A 176 -18.89 -9.87 1.92
N PRO A 177 -19.81 -10.76 2.32
CA PRO A 177 -19.97 -12.06 1.65
C PRO A 177 -20.21 -11.97 0.13
N ASP A 178 -20.98 -10.97 -0.32
CA ASP A 178 -21.24 -10.76 -1.75
C ASP A 178 -19.98 -10.30 -2.51
N ASP A 179 -19.17 -9.45 -1.87
CA ASP A 179 -17.89 -9.01 -2.43
C ASP A 179 -16.89 -10.17 -2.48
N ALA A 180 -16.91 -11.05 -1.47
CA ALA A 180 -16.10 -12.25 -1.41
C ALA A 180 -16.39 -13.20 -2.60
N ALA A 181 -17.67 -13.48 -2.88
CA ALA A 181 -18.07 -14.30 -4.03
C ALA A 181 -17.61 -13.68 -5.36
N THR A 182 -17.71 -12.35 -5.46
CA THR A 182 -17.23 -11.60 -6.64
C THR A 182 -15.73 -11.74 -6.84
N ILE A 183 -14.93 -11.55 -5.78
CA ILE A 183 -13.47 -11.67 -5.83
C ILE A 183 -13.05 -13.10 -6.20
N ILE A 184 -13.67 -14.13 -5.59
CA ILE A 184 -13.36 -15.53 -5.90
C ILE A 184 -13.61 -15.82 -7.40
N THR A 185 -14.71 -15.33 -7.96
CA THR A 185 -15.04 -15.50 -9.38
C THR A 185 -13.99 -14.83 -10.28
N GLN A 186 -13.62 -13.59 -9.96
CA GLN A 186 -12.59 -12.85 -10.71
C GLN A 186 -11.22 -13.52 -10.64
N GLU A 187 -10.82 -13.97 -9.45
CA GLU A 187 -9.53 -14.64 -9.26
C GLU A 187 -9.50 -16.02 -9.89
N MET A 188 -10.62 -16.73 -9.95
CA MET A 188 -10.73 -18.00 -10.69
C MET A 188 -10.49 -17.79 -12.19
N ALA A 189 -11.08 -16.74 -12.78
CA ALA A 189 -10.91 -16.40 -14.19
C ALA A 189 -9.52 -15.84 -14.55
N ARG A 190 -8.77 -15.32 -13.57
CA ARG A 190 -7.44 -14.71 -13.80
C ARG A 190 -6.44 -15.76 -14.33
N ASN A 191 -5.79 -15.49 -15.45
CA ASN A 191 -4.63 -16.28 -15.87
C ASN A 191 -3.40 -15.90 -15.02
N ILE A 192 -2.81 -16.88 -14.32
CA ILE A 192 -1.59 -16.69 -13.51
C ILE A 192 -0.34 -17.30 -14.13
N GLY A 193 -0.45 -17.82 -15.37
CA GLY A 193 0.65 -18.49 -16.07
C GLY A 193 0.96 -19.91 -15.56
N LEU A 194 0.12 -20.47 -14.69
CA LEU A 194 0.24 -21.84 -14.19
C LEU A 194 -1.00 -22.66 -14.55
N PRO A 195 -0.87 -23.98 -14.73
CA PRO A 195 -1.99 -24.90 -14.88
C PRO A 195 -2.81 -25.03 -13.58
#